data_AF-A0A355XVR2-F1
#
_entry.id   AF-A0A355XVR2-F1
#
_cell.length_a   1.000
_cell.length_b   1.000
_cell.length_c   1.000
_cell.angle_alpha   90.00
_cell.angle_beta   90.00
_cell.angle_gamma   90.00
#
_symmetry.space_group_name_H-M   'P 1'
#
loop_
_entity.id
_entity.type
_entity.pdbx_description
1 polymer ?
#
loop_
_entity_poly.entity_id
_entity_poly.type
_entity_poly.pdbx_seq_one_letter_code
_entity_poly.pdbx_strand_id
1 'polypeptide(L)'
;RKAVKKMASIDKMSKDGTFDNLSKREKLQITRQRAKLEKNLGSIADLTRLPSALFVVDVMKEHIAVKEANRLGIPVFAIVDTNSDPSNVDYMIPANDDAKDSIEVVLDAVCGAIAEGLEERKAEKADEKAASEQAEEAAEGRRRAPRRARREEAAATEAAPAAEEATPAAE
;
A
#
# COMPACT_ATOMS: atom_id res chain seq x y z
N ARG A 1 0.85 -4.73 -19.34
CA ARG A 1 0.19 -5.92 -18.74
C ARG A 1 -1.04 -6.38 -19.53
N LYS A 2 -0.89 -6.83 -20.79
CA LYS A 2 -2.03 -7.32 -21.59
C LYS A 2 -2.40 -8.77 -21.25
N ALA A 3 -1.41 -9.60 -20.93
CA ALA A 3 -1.59 -11.02 -20.60
C ALA A 3 -2.34 -11.25 -19.27
N VAL A 4 -1.98 -10.54 -18.20
CA VAL A 4 -2.70 -10.60 -16.90
C VAL A 4 -4.15 -10.12 -17.04
N LYS A 5 -4.40 -9.04 -17.81
CA LYS A 5 -5.76 -8.58 -18.12
C LYS A 5 -6.56 -9.65 -18.87
N LYS A 6 -5.92 -10.37 -19.80
CA LYS A 6 -6.55 -11.48 -20.51
C LYS A 6 -6.91 -12.64 -19.56
N MET A 7 -6.02 -12.99 -18.63
CA MET A 7 -6.29 -13.99 -17.60
C MET A 7 -7.51 -13.60 -16.74
N ALA A 8 -7.52 -12.38 -16.19
CA ALA A 8 -8.64 -11.87 -15.42
C ALA A 8 -9.96 -11.81 -16.23
N SER A 9 -9.89 -11.52 -17.53
CA SER A 9 -11.08 -11.55 -18.40
C SER A 9 -11.63 -12.97 -18.58
N ILE A 10 -10.75 -13.98 -18.66
CA ILE A 10 -11.16 -15.39 -18.74
C ILE A 10 -11.81 -15.81 -17.44
N ASP A 11 -11.24 -15.45 -16.29
CA ASP A 11 -11.84 -15.74 -14.97
C ASP A 11 -13.20 -15.09 -14.81
N LYS A 12 -13.37 -13.86 -15.31
CA LYS A 12 -14.66 -13.17 -15.34
C LYS A 12 -15.67 -13.89 -16.23
N MET A 13 -15.29 -14.27 -17.45
CA MET A 13 -16.16 -15.03 -18.36
C MET A 13 -16.60 -16.38 -17.78
N SER A 14 -15.73 -17.03 -17.00
CA SER A 14 -16.06 -18.26 -16.27
C SER A 14 -17.06 -18.03 -15.12
N LYS A 15 -17.00 -16.88 -14.44
CA LYS A 15 -17.94 -16.52 -13.36
C LYS A 15 -19.28 -16.02 -13.87
N ASP A 16 -19.27 -15.28 -14.98
CA ASP A 16 -20.47 -14.65 -15.56
C ASP A 16 -21.31 -15.62 -16.41
N GLY A 17 -20.94 -16.91 -16.48
CA GLY A 17 -21.67 -17.96 -17.23
C GLY A 17 -21.55 -17.86 -18.76
N THR A 18 -20.86 -16.84 -19.29
CA THR A 18 -20.59 -16.69 -20.74
C THR A 18 -19.75 -17.84 -21.28
N PHE A 19 -18.96 -18.46 -20.40
CA PHE A 19 -18.19 -19.66 -20.70
C PHE A 19 -19.06 -20.84 -21.14
N ASP A 20 -20.35 -20.86 -20.75
CA ASP A 20 -21.22 -21.99 -21.04
C ASP A 20 -21.80 -22.00 -22.45
N ASN A 21 -21.88 -20.82 -23.08
CA ASN A 21 -22.37 -20.64 -24.44
C ASN A 21 -21.35 -21.02 -25.53
N LEU A 22 -20.13 -21.38 -25.15
CA LEU A 22 -19.05 -21.75 -26.08
C LEU A 22 -19.11 -23.23 -26.47
N SER A 23 -18.61 -23.55 -27.66
CA SER A 23 -18.47 -24.94 -28.08
C SER A 23 -17.45 -25.70 -27.21
N LYS A 24 -17.59 -27.03 -27.10
CA LYS A 24 -16.64 -27.88 -26.33
C LYS A 24 -15.18 -27.66 -26.76
N ARG A 25 -14.94 -27.39 -28.05
CA ARG A 25 -13.60 -27.12 -28.60
C ARG A 25 -13.04 -25.79 -28.10
N GLU A 26 -13.86 -24.74 -28.10
CA GLU A 26 -13.46 -23.40 -27.64
C GLU A 26 -13.25 -23.37 -26.13
N LYS A 27 -14.14 -24.01 -25.34
CA LYS A 27 -13.96 -24.20 -23.90
C LYS A 27 -12.60 -24.83 -23.60
N LEU A 28 -12.25 -25.93 -24.31
CA LEU A 28 -10.97 -26.60 -24.12
C LEU A 28 -9.77 -25.69 -24.44
N GLN A 29 -9.84 -24.91 -25.53
CA GLN A 29 -8.78 -23.98 -25.89
C GLN A 29 -8.59 -22.88 -24.85
N ILE A 30 -9.69 -22.30 -24.35
CA ILE A 30 -9.63 -21.24 -23.34
C ILE A 30 -9.13 -21.79 -22.01
N THR A 31 -9.55 -22.99 -21.59
CA THR A 31 -9.04 -23.64 -20.38
C THR A 31 -7.53 -23.89 -20.46
N ARG A 32 -7.03 -24.40 -21.59
CA ARG A 32 -5.58 -24.58 -21.81
C ARG A 32 -4.84 -23.24 -21.78
N GLN A 33 -5.41 -22.21 -22.40
CA GLN A 33 -4.84 -20.86 -22.38
C GLN A 33 -4.80 -20.28 -20.97
N ARG A 34 -5.87 -20.44 -20.19
CA ARG A 34 -5.95 -20.04 -18.78
C ARG A 34 -4.87 -20.74 -17.96
N ALA A 35 -4.76 -22.07 -18.06
CA ALA A 35 -3.76 -22.84 -17.32
C ALA A 35 -2.32 -22.42 -17.66
N LYS A 36 -2.04 -22.08 -18.93
CA LYS A 36 -0.73 -21.57 -19.35
C LYS A 36 -0.47 -20.16 -18.80
N LEU A 37 -1.47 -19.29 -18.80
CA LEU A 37 -1.34 -17.94 -18.25
C LEU A 37 -1.13 -17.99 -16.73
N GLU A 38 -1.88 -18.84 -16.03
CA GLU A 38 -1.77 -19.04 -14.58
C GLU A 38 -0.39 -19.54 -14.19
N LYS A 39 0.12 -20.58 -14.87
CA LYS A 39 1.45 -21.14 -14.59
C LYS A 39 2.57 -20.10 -14.72
N ASN A 40 2.45 -19.18 -15.68
CA ASN A 40 3.52 -18.24 -16.00
C ASN A 40 3.38 -16.89 -15.29
N LEU A 41 2.15 -16.45 -14.99
CA LEU A 41 1.86 -15.09 -14.53
C LEU A 41 1.01 -15.05 -13.25
N GLY A 42 0.64 -16.20 -12.69
CA GLY A 42 -0.17 -16.27 -11.46
C GLY A 42 0.50 -15.56 -10.29
N SER A 43 1.83 -15.71 -10.16
CA SER A 43 2.62 -15.06 -9.10
C SER A 43 2.63 -13.53 -9.17
N ILE A 44 2.32 -12.93 -10.32
CA ILE A 44 2.29 -11.48 -10.52
C ILE A 44 0.87 -10.94 -10.77
N ALA A 45 -0.15 -11.77 -10.60
CA ALA A 45 -1.54 -11.41 -10.88
C ALA A 45 -2.01 -10.27 -9.97
N ASP A 46 -1.63 -10.32 -8.69
CA ASP A 46 -2.05 -9.39 -7.65
C ASP A 46 -1.22 -8.10 -7.62
N LEU A 47 -0.13 -8.04 -8.38
CA LEU A 47 0.71 -6.85 -8.44
C LEU A 47 -0.01 -5.72 -9.19
N THR A 48 -0.37 -4.66 -8.45
CA THR A 48 -1.00 -3.45 -9.00
C THR A 48 0.04 -2.45 -9.52
N ARG A 49 1.15 -2.28 -8.81
CA ARG A 49 2.26 -1.38 -9.17
C ARG A 49 3.57 -2.14 -9.36
N LEU A 50 4.65 -1.43 -9.71
CA LEU A 50 5.99 -2.01 -9.70
C LEU A 50 6.45 -2.24 -8.26
N PRO A 51 7.21 -3.31 -7.98
CA PRO A 51 7.73 -3.56 -6.66
C PRO A 51 8.75 -2.49 -6.25
N SER A 52 8.83 -2.22 -4.96
CA SER A 52 9.78 -1.24 -4.39
C SER A 52 11.15 -1.83 -4.08
N ALA A 53 11.26 -3.16 -4.03
CA ALA A 53 12.49 -3.91 -3.87
C ALA A 53 12.30 -5.29 -4.50
N LEU A 54 13.40 -5.90 -4.93
CA LEU A 54 13.42 -7.26 -5.48
C LEU A 54 14.32 -8.12 -4.59
N PHE A 55 13.85 -9.31 -4.20
CA PHE A 55 14.68 -10.32 -3.56
C PHE A 55 14.95 -11.46 -4.56
N VAL A 56 16.22 -11.79 -4.79
CA VAL A 56 16.66 -12.79 -5.78
C VAL A 56 17.42 -13.91 -5.10
N VAL A 57 17.06 -15.14 -5.44
CA VAL A 57 17.82 -16.34 -5.09
C VAL A 57 18.59 -16.76 -6.33
N ASP A 58 19.90 -16.95 -6.22
CA ASP A 58 20.81 -17.28 -7.31
C ASP A 58 20.89 -16.20 -8.42
N VAL A 59 21.88 -15.32 -8.27
CA VAL A 59 22.13 -14.20 -9.20
C VAL A 59 22.57 -14.69 -10.58
N MET A 60 23.25 -15.84 -10.67
CA MET A 60 23.69 -16.40 -11.95
C MET A 60 22.51 -16.89 -12.79
N LYS A 61 21.61 -17.67 -12.18
CA LYS A 61 20.43 -18.18 -12.87
C LYS A 61 19.46 -17.03 -13.21
N GLU A 62 19.24 -16.09 -12.28
CA GLU A 62 18.26 -15.01 -12.42
C GLU A 62 18.85 -13.66 -12.90
N HIS A 63 19.95 -13.70 -13.65
CA HIS A 63 20.63 -12.50 -14.16
C HIS A 63 19.75 -11.56 -14.99
N ILE A 64 18.69 -12.06 -15.63
CA ILE A 64 17.73 -11.23 -16.37
C ILE A 64 16.92 -10.35 -15.40
N ALA A 65 16.45 -10.93 -14.30
CA ALA A 65 15.68 -10.20 -13.29
C ALA A 65 16.51 -9.08 -12.66
N VAL A 66 17.79 -9.36 -12.34
CA VAL A 66 18.73 -8.37 -11.81
C VAL A 66 18.97 -7.24 -12.80
N LYS A 67 19.20 -7.54 -14.09
CA LYS A 67 19.39 -6.53 -15.13
C LYS A 67 18.15 -5.64 -15.32
N GLU A 68 16.96 -6.24 -15.30
CA GLU A 68 15.70 -5.52 -15.42
C GLU A 68 15.44 -4.62 -14.21
N ALA A 69 15.71 -5.11 -13.00
CA ALA A 69 15.60 -4.34 -11.76
C ALA A 69 16.54 -3.13 -11.77
N ASN A 70 17.80 -3.33 -12.13
CA ASN A 70 18.80 -2.26 -12.22
C ASN A 70 18.40 -1.21 -13.26
N ARG A 71 17.84 -1.64 -14.41
CA ARG A 71 17.34 -0.72 -15.44
C ARG A 71 16.14 0.10 -14.95
N LEU A 72 15.30 -0.47 -14.10
CA LEU A 72 14.12 0.19 -13.54
C LEU A 72 14.43 0.99 -12.25
N GLY A 73 15.66 0.91 -11.74
CA GLY A 73 16.07 1.55 -10.48
C GLY A 73 15.41 0.91 -9.25
N ILE A 74 15.11 -0.39 -9.32
CA ILE A 74 14.56 -1.14 -8.20
C ILE A 74 15.73 -1.74 -7.41
N PRO A 75 15.84 -1.49 -6.08
CA PRO A 75 16.91 -2.03 -5.28
C PRO A 75 16.82 -3.56 -5.21
N VAL A 76 17.97 -4.22 -5.39
CA VAL A 76 18.10 -5.68 -5.45
C VAL A 76 18.78 -6.21 -4.19
N PHE A 77 18.05 -7.06 -3.48
CA PHE A 77 18.56 -7.92 -2.41
C PHE A 77 18.79 -9.31 -3.01
N ALA A 78 19.97 -9.90 -2.82
CA ALA A 78 20.21 -11.23 -3.39
C ALA A 78 21.12 -12.11 -2.54
N ILE A 79 20.86 -13.41 -2.62
CA ILE A 79 21.78 -14.45 -2.14
C ILE A 79 22.89 -14.62 -3.19
N VAL A 80 24.13 -14.47 -2.76
CA VAL A 80 25.31 -14.59 -3.63
C VAL A 80 26.15 -15.75 -3.14
N ASP A 81 26.30 -16.78 -3.98
CA ASP A 81 27.26 -17.87 -3.78
C ASP A 81 28.60 -17.56 -4.48
N THR A 82 29.62 -18.38 -4.21
CA THR A 82 30.99 -18.29 -4.71
C THR A 82 31.13 -18.16 -6.23
N ASN A 83 30.15 -18.64 -6.99
CA ASN A 83 30.14 -18.61 -8.45
C ASN A 83 29.54 -17.32 -9.02
N SER A 84 28.84 -16.53 -8.20
CA SER A 84 28.03 -15.39 -8.64
C SER A 84 28.78 -14.06 -8.54
N ASP A 85 28.54 -13.16 -9.50
CA ASP A 85 29.13 -11.81 -9.50
C ASP A 85 28.23 -10.83 -8.69
N PRO A 86 28.69 -10.30 -7.55
CA PRO A 86 27.92 -9.40 -6.71
C PRO A 86 27.81 -7.97 -7.25
N SER A 87 28.52 -7.61 -8.33
CA SER A 87 28.65 -6.22 -8.78
C SER A 87 27.33 -5.53 -9.15
N ASN A 88 26.29 -6.32 -9.46
CA ASN A 88 24.97 -5.84 -9.87
C ASN A 88 23.91 -5.95 -8.77
N VAL A 89 24.32 -6.21 -7.52
CA VAL A 89 23.44 -6.40 -6.37
C VAL A 89 23.68 -5.27 -5.36
N ASP A 90 22.62 -4.61 -4.90
CA ASP A 90 22.73 -3.52 -3.92
C ASP A 90 22.97 -4.05 -2.51
N TYR A 91 22.24 -5.11 -2.13
CA TYR A 91 22.31 -5.73 -0.81
C TYR A 91 22.58 -7.23 -0.96
N MET A 92 23.84 -7.61 -0.79
CA MET A 92 24.27 -9.00 -0.93
C MET A 92 24.19 -9.75 0.40
N ILE A 93 23.71 -11.00 0.34
CA ILE A 93 23.73 -11.97 1.44
C ILE A 93 24.62 -13.13 1.00
N PRO A 94 25.85 -13.25 1.52
CA PRO A 94 26.72 -14.36 1.18
C PRO A 94 26.18 -15.65 1.83
N ALA A 95 25.64 -16.55 1.02
CA ALA A 95 25.13 -17.85 1.47
C ALA A 95 25.08 -18.83 0.30
N ASN A 96 24.96 -20.12 0.62
CA ASN A 96 24.79 -21.17 -0.38
C ASN A 96 23.35 -21.15 -0.93
N ASP A 97 23.19 -21.01 -2.24
CA ASP A 97 21.91 -20.93 -2.94
C ASP A 97 21.42 -22.29 -3.49
N ASP A 98 22.26 -23.32 -3.52
CA ASP A 98 21.86 -24.67 -3.96
C ASP A 98 21.23 -25.50 -2.82
N ALA A 99 21.47 -25.11 -1.56
CA ALA A 99 20.97 -25.83 -0.39
C ALA A 99 19.60 -25.31 0.06
N LYS A 100 18.60 -26.21 0.10
CA LYS A 100 17.24 -25.91 0.58
C LYS A 100 17.26 -25.31 1.99
N ASP A 101 17.98 -25.92 2.92
CA ASP A 101 18.03 -25.47 4.32
C ASP A 101 18.65 -24.07 4.45
N SER A 102 19.64 -23.74 3.62
CA SER A 102 20.27 -22.41 3.56
C SER A 102 19.27 -21.35 3.07
N ILE A 103 18.58 -21.65 1.96
CA ILE A 103 17.55 -20.75 1.41
C ILE A 103 16.41 -20.55 2.41
N GLU A 104 15.95 -21.62 3.07
CA GLU A 104 14.86 -21.56 4.05
C GLU A 104 15.23 -20.65 5.23
N VAL A 105 16.43 -20.80 5.81
CA VAL A 105 16.90 -19.94 6.92
C VAL A 105 16.96 -18.47 6.51
N VAL A 106 17.47 -18.16 5.32
CA VAL A 106 17.55 -16.78 4.83
C VAL A 106 16.16 -16.20 4.56
N LEU A 107 15.28 -16.96 3.89
CA LEU A 107 13.93 -16.51 3.57
C LEU A 107 13.08 -16.34 4.82
N ASP A 108 13.19 -17.22 5.81
CA ASP A 108 12.45 -17.11 7.07
C ASP A 108 12.85 -15.84 7.83
N ALA A 109 14.15 -15.54 7.91
CA ALA A 109 14.65 -14.31 8.52
C ALA A 109 14.14 -13.06 7.77
N VAL A 110 14.20 -13.06 6.43
CA VAL A 110 13.72 -11.94 5.61
C VAL A 110 12.21 -11.76 5.73
N CYS A 111 11.43 -12.85 5.71
CA CYS A 111 9.98 -12.81 5.85
C CYS A 111 9.58 -12.32 7.25
N GLY A 112 10.29 -12.74 8.30
CA GLY A 112 10.13 -12.24 9.67
C GLY A 112 10.34 -10.72 9.73
N ALA A 113 11.46 -10.23 9.19
CA ALA A 113 11.74 -8.79 9.16
C ALA A 113 10.69 -7.98 8.36
N ILE A 114 10.19 -8.53 7.24
CA ILE A 114 9.11 -7.89 6.47
C ILE A 114 7.81 -7.85 7.28
N ALA A 115 7.48 -8.93 7.99
CA ALA A 115 6.28 -8.98 8.82
C ALA A 115 6.36 -7.96 9.97
N GLU A 116 7.49 -7.89 10.67
CA GLU A 116 7.74 -6.90 11.72
C GLU A 116 7.59 -5.47 11.19
N GLY A 117 8.25 -5.13 10.08
CA GLY A 117 8.15 -3.80 9.47
C GLY A 117 6.74 -3.46 8.96
N LEU A 118 5.93 -4.46 8.59
CA LEU A 118 4.52 -4.25 8.24
C LEU A 118 3.65 -3.97 9.46
N GLU A 119 3.93 -4.60 10.60
CA GLU A 119 3.22 -4.34 11.86
C GLU A 119 3.58 -2.98 12.44
N GLU A 120 4.86 -2.62 12.46
CA GLU A 120 5.32 -1.27 12.88
C GLU A 120 4.65 -0.19 12.04
N ARG A 121 4.64 -0.36 10.71
CA ARG A 121 3.97 0.59 9.81
C ARG A 121 2.47 0.72 10.05
N LYS A 122 1.80 -0.35 10.51
CA LYS A 122 0.37 -0.27 10.88
C LYS A 122 0.19 0.51 12.17
N ALA A 123 1.05 0.29 13.16
CA ALA A 123 1.04 1.04 14.42
C ALA A 123 1.31 2.53 14.19
N GLU A 124 2.37 2.88 13.45
CA GLU A 124 2.69 4.27 13.11
C GLU A 124 1.54 4.98 12.38
N LYS A 125 0.87 4.29 11.46
CA LYS A 125 -0.30 4.86 10.76
C LYS A 125 -1.52 5.04 11.65
N ALA A 126 -1.68 4.20 12.67
CA ALA A 126 -2.75 4.36 13.65
C ALA A 126 -2.46 5.56 14.55
N ASP A 127 -1.20 5.73 14.96
CA ASP A 127 -0.74 6.85 15.78
C ASP A 127 -0.77 8.17 15.00
N GLU A 128 -0.34 8.20 13.73
CA GLU A 128 -0.47 9.37 12.86
C GLU A 128 -1.94 9.76 12.64
N LYS A 129 -2.84 8.79 12.47
CA LYS A 129 -4.28 9.07 12.36
C LYS A 129 -4.82 9.66 13.65
N ALA A 130 -4.52 9.06 14.79
CA ALA A 130 -4.95 9.56 16.10
C ALA A 130 -4.40 10.97 16.38
N ALA A 131 -3.15 11.25 16.00
CA ALA A 131 -2.54 12.56 16.12
C ALA A 131 -3.18 13.59 15.16
N SER A 132 -3.54 13.17 13.93
CA SER A 132 -4.23 14.04 12.96
C SER A 132 -5.65 14.37 13.40
N GLU A 133 -6.38 13.41 13.98
CA GLU A 133 -7.73 13.61 14.53
C GLU A 133 -7.70 14.52 15.76
N GLN A 134 -6.72 14.34 16.67
CA GLN A 134 -6.53 15.25 17.81
C GLN A 134 -6.11 16.66 17.38
N ALA A 135 -5.31 16.79 16.30
CA ALA A 135 -4.94 18.09 15.76
C ALA A 135 -6.13 18.80 15.08
N GLU A 136 -7.01 18.06 14.38
CA GLU A 136 -8.26 18.60 13.85
C GLU A 136 -9.23 18.99 14.97
N GLU A 137 -9.37 18.18 16.02
CA GLU A 137 -10.25 18.47 17.15
C GLU A 137 -9.75 19.67 17.98
N ALA A 138 -8.43 19.81 18.15
CA ALA A 138 -7.81 20.98 18.77
C ALA A 138 -7.92 22.24 17.90
N ALA A 139 -7.83 22.11 16.57
CA ALA A 139 -8.03 23.21 15.63
C ALA A 139 -9.51 23.64 15.56
N GLU A 140 -10.45 22.71 15.65
CA GLU A 140 -11.88 22.98 15.72
C GLU A 140 -12.26 23.61 17.07
N GLY A 141 -11.67 23.13 18.17
CA GLY A 141 -11.79 23.74 19.50
C GLY A 141 -11.27 25.18 19.54
N ARG A 142 -10.10 25.46 18.94
CA ARG A 142 -9.57 26.82 18.79
C ARG A 142 -10.39 27.70 17.85
N ARG A 143 -11.08 27.16 16.85
CA ARG A 143 -12.01 27.90 15.98
C ARG A 143 -13.36 28.19 16.64
N ARG A 144 -13.82 27.34 17.56
CA ARG A 144 -15.05 27.53 18.33
C ARG A 144 -14.90 28.54 19.47
N ALA A 145 -13.71 28.66 20.08
CA ALA A 145 -13.41 29.61 21.16
C ALA A 145 -13.68 31.10 20.81
N PRO A 146 -13.19 31.67 19.70
CA PRO A 146 -13.45 33.08 19.35
C PRO A 146 -14.90 33.33 18.92
N ARG A 147 -15.61 32.29 18.44
CA ARG A 147 -17.03 32.38 18.09
C ARG A 147 -17.95 32.38 19.31
N ARG A 148 -17.58 31.69 20.39
CA ARG A 148 -18.29 31.73 21.68
C ARG A 148 -18.04 33.06 22.40
N ALA A 149 -16.79 33.51 22.47
CA ALA A 149 -16.43 34.80 23.09
C ALA A 149 -17.17 35.98 22.44
N ARG A 150 -17.25 36.02 21.10
CA ARG A 150 -17.99 37.07 20.38
C ARG A 150 -19.52 37.01 20.60
N ARG A 151 -20.07 35.83 20.93
CA ARG A 151 -21.50 35.64 21.22
C ARG A 151 -21.83 35.98 22.68
N GLU A 152 -20.89 35.78 23.59
CA GLU A 152 -21.01 36.18 25.00
C GLU A 152 -20.79 37.69 25.19
N GLU A 153 -19.83 38.31 24.48
CA GLU A 153 -19.67 39.78 24.47
C GLU A 153 -20.88 40.51 23.88
N ALA A 154 -21.47 39.97 22.81
CA ALA A 154 -22.69 40.53 22.21
C ALA A 154 -23.93 40.38 23.12
N ALA A 155 -24.02 39.31 23.91
CA ALA A 155 -25.09 39.12 24.89
C ALA A 155 -24.90 40.00 26.15
N ALA A 156 -23.66 40.31 26.52
CA ALA A 156 -23.35 41.21 27.64
C ALA A 156 -23.57 42.71 27.29
N THR A 157 -23.47 43.10 26.01
CA THR A 157 -23.73 44.48 25.57
C THR A 157 -25.22 44.81 25.43
N GLU A 158 -26.10 43.81 25.39
CA GLU A 158 -27.56 44.01 25.27
C GLU A 158 -28.27 44.10 26.64
N ALA A 159 -27.55 43.83 27.76
CA ALA A 159 -28.13 43.77 29.11
C ALA A 159 -27.93 45.03 29.97
N ALA A 160 -27.30 46.10 29.47
CA ALA A 160 -27.20 47.39 30.16
C ALA A 160 -27.12 48.52 29.11
N PRO A 161 -28.08 49.46 29.01
CA PRO A 161 -28.84 50.06 30.11
C PRO A 161 -30.36 50.20 29.88
N ALA A 162 -31.16 49.87 30.90
CA ALA A 162 -32.55 50.30 31.03
C ALA A 162 -32.81 50.74 32.48
N ALA A 163 -32.18 51.84 32.90
CA ALA A 163 -32.56 52.61 34.09
C ALA A 163 -31.89 54.00 34.05
N GLU A 164 -32.65 55.03 34.45
CA GLU A 164 -32.37 56.48 34.46
C GLU A 164 -32.48 57.17 33.08
N GLU A 165 -33.36 58.16 32.82
CA GLU A 165 -33.98 59.17 33.68
C GLU A 165 -35.48 59.38 33.35
N ALA A 166 -36.28 59.52 34.40
CA ALA A 166 -37.57 60.20 34.36
C ALA A 166 -37.48 61.41 35.30
N THR A 167 -37.78 62.62 34.81
CA THR A 167 -38.56 63.69 35.48
C THR A 167 -38.56 64.99 34.63
N PRO A 168 -39.51 65.93 34.84
CA PRO A 168 -40.31 66.51 33.75
C PRO A 168 -40.14 68.04 33.54
N ALA A 169 -41.07 68.56 32.72
CA ALA A 169 -41.31 69.89 32.12
C ALA A 169 -41.20 71.19 32.96
N ALA A 170 -41.32 72.31 32.20
CA ALA A 170 -41.47 73.75 32.51
C ALA A 170 -40.14 74.55 32.48
N GLU A 171 -40.00 75.70 31.83
CA GLU A 171 -40.88 76.73 31.23
C GLU A 171 -40.13 77.39 30.05
#